data_AF-A0A7C8CXJ8-F1
#
_entry.id   AF-A0A7C8CXJ8-F1
#
_cell.length_a   1.000
_cell.length_b   1.000
_cell.length_c   1.000
_cell.angle_alpha   90.00
_cell.angle_beta   90.00
_cell.angle_gamma   90.00
#
_symmetry.space_group_name_H-M   'P 1'
#
loop_
_entity.id
_entity.type
_entity.pdbx_description
1 polymer ?
#
loop_
_entity_poly.entity_id
_entity_poly.type
_entity_poly.pdbx_seq_one_letter_code
_entity_poly.pdbx_strand_id
1 'polypeptide(L)'
;MMMRIKHALVLVLLLSTGLSASSVLPGSHLWDLNEVFSNSDGTIQFVEVYQPTSACCENNLGTKWIESTATSSIFTFPSGVVGNTAFKHILIGTAAFAALPGAPTPDFVLPDNFLGLNGDTITFYFYDEWIYAASQLPLDGVTSLQVNLTSGMLETGVNSPTNYSDVTGSVDAGGPPPAPVSVSFSMASDSVTEAAGIYTAAVVLSSAPTSDIAAGLTFSGTASSGIDYSVSGMLLIPAGSLTVDVPITIIDDTDIEPDETAILSLQVPPGVVLGMPSSFTLTIGDDDAPPLIDFVRGDTNADGAIGIADAIFLLTHLFSGGSASCLNALDANDDGGNDVADAISLLTYLFGGGAAPTAPVVCGQDPTPGSLDCVGFAACP
;
A
#
# COMPACT_ATOMS: atom_id res chain seq x y z
N MET A 1 -52.77 22.52 -19.62
CA MET A 1 -53.42 22.60 -18.30
C MET A 1 -52.80 23.77 -17.56
N MET A 2 -53.62 24.70 -17.09
CA MET A 2 -53.27 26.02 -16.54
C MET A 2 -52.40 25.96 -15.28
N MET A 3 -51.49 26.92 -15.09
CA MET A 3 -51.55 27.81 -13.90
C MET A 3 -50.84 29.15 -14.13
N ARG A 4 -51.56 30.26 -13.88
CA ARG A 4 -51.08 31.65 -13.73
C ARG A 4 -51.19 32.04 -12.25
N ILE A 5 -50.18 32.69 -11.66
CA ILE A 5 -50.27 33.58 -10.47
C ILE A 5 -49.10 34.58 -10.59
N LYS A 6 -49.25 35.86 -10.99
CA LYS A 6 -49.76 37.12 -10.37
C LYS A 6 -48.86 37.79 -9.30
N HIS A 7 -48.20 38.88 -9.73
CA HIS A 7 -47.91 40.20 -9.10
C HIS A 7 -47.34 40.34 -7.67
N ALA A 8 -46.22 41.08 -7.56
CA ALA A 8 -46.07 42.16 -6.58
C ALA A 8 -45.02 43.20 -7.06
N LEU A 9 -45.51 44.33 -7.56
CA LEU A 9 -44.75 45.54 -7.85
C LEU A 9 -44.69 46.36 -6.55
N VAL A 10 -43.51 46.51 -5.94
CA VAL A 10 -43.29 47.45 -4.83
C VAL A 10 -42.61 48.68 -5.39
N LEU A 11 -43.36 49.78 -5.43
CA LEU A 11 -42.89 51.11 -5.79
C LEU A 11 -42.20 51.75 -4.58
N VAL A 12 -40.87 51.83 -4.60
CA VAL A 12 -40.11 52.71 -3.69
C VAL A 12 -39.63 53.90 -4.51
N LEU A 13 -40.20 55.07 -4.24
CA LEU A 13 -39.76 56.36 -4.79
C LEU A 13 -38.73 56.97 -3.83
N LEU A 14 -37.46 57.05 -4.24
CA LEU A 14 -36.42 57.83 -3.54
C LEU A 14 -35.54 58.56 -4.56
N LEU A 15 -35.13 59.76 -4.15
CA LEU A 15 -34.62 60.89 -4.93
C LEU A 15 -33.37 60.64 -5.79
N SER A 16 -33.32 61.41 -6.89
CA SER A 16 -32.29 61.54 -7.92
C SER A 16 -30.89 61.94 -7.44
N THR A 17 -29.86 61.30 -7.98
CA THR A 17 -28.60 61.95 -8.40
C THR A 17 -28.08 61.28 -9.67
N GLY A 18 -27.59 62.09 -10.62
CA GLY A 18 -27.20 61.63 -11.95
C GLY A 18 -26.02 60.66 -11.92
N LEU A 19 -26.22 59.50 -12.54
CA LEU A 19 -25.14 58.72 -13.13
C LEU A 19 -25.35 58.72 -14.63
N SER A 20 -24.30 59.12 -15.34
CA SER A 20 -24.14 59.05 -16.78
C SER A 20 -24.64 57.68 -17.28
N ALA A 21 -25.63 57.69 -18.17
CA ALA A 21 -25.91 56.52 -18.97
C ALA A 21 -24.67 56.29 -19.85
N SER A 22 -23.76 55.42 -19.41
CA SER A 22 -22.89 54.71 -20.33
C SER A 22 -23.82 53.97 -21.28
N SER A 23 -23.76 54.34 -22.56
CA SER A 23 -24.45 53.65 -23.63
C SER A 23 -24.02 52.18 -23.63
N VAL A 24 -24.82 51.30 -23.02
CA VAL A 24 -24.74 49.87 -23.31
C VAL A 24 -25.28 49.73 -24.73
N LEU A 25 -24.37 49.72 -25.70
CA LEU A 25 -24.66 49.13 -27.00
C LEU A 25 -25.06 47.68 -26.71
N PRO A 26 -26.28 47.23 -27.06
CA PRO A 26 -26.58 45.81 -27.02
C PRO A 26 -25.71 45.16 -28.09
N GLY A 27 -24.53 44.67 -27.68
CA GLY A 27 -23.76 43.76 -28.51
C GLY A 27 -24.56 42.47 -28.62
N SER A 28 -24.84 42.01 -29.83
CA SER A 28 -25.33 40.67 -30.02
C SER A 28 -24.21 39.68 -29.66
N HIS A 29 -24.54 38.69 -28.84
CA HIS A 29 -23.73 37.49 -28.62
C HIS A 29 -24.60 36.27 -28.90
N LEU A 30 -24.11 35.40 -29.76
CA LEU A 30 -24.78 34.23 -30.31
C LEU A 30 -24.00 32.94 -30.04
N TRP A 31 -22.74 33.05 -29.62
CA TRP A 31 -21.90 31.89 -29.30
C TRP A 31 -22.07 31.52 -27.84
N ASP A 32 -22.29 30.24 -27.59
CA ASP A 32 -22.39 29.66 -26.25
C ASP A 32 -21.25 28.64 -26.08
N LEU A 33 -20.70 28.48 -24.89
CA LEU A 33 -19.86 27.37 -24.48
C LEU A 33 -20.63 26.07 -24.74
N ASN A 34 -19.92 25.03 -25.20
CA ASN A 34 -20.53 23.77 -25.62
C ASN A 34 -19.84 22.53 -25.06
N GLU A 35 -18.51 22.54 -24.99
CA GLU A 35 -17.72 21.42 -24.49
C GLU A 35 -16.39 21.91 -23.89
N VAL A 36 -15.98 21.31 -22.77
CA VAL A 36 -14.75 21.63 -22.05
C VAL A 36 -14.05 20.32 -21.65
N PHE A 37 -12.74 20.26 -21.87
CA PHE A 37 -11.94 19.05 -21.66
C PHE A 37 -10.57 19.38 -21.06
N SER A 38 -10.09 18.48 -20.20
CA SER A 38 -8.70 18.47 -19.75
C SER A 38 -8.22 17.05 -19.49
N ASN A 39 -6.95 16.75 -19.79
CA ASN A 39 -6.26 15.63 -19.18
C ASN A 39 -5.88 15.95 -17.71
N SER A 40 -5.38 14.95 -16.98
CA SER A 40 -5.15 15.06 -15.53
C SER A 40 -4.08 16.05 -15.09
N ASP A 41 -3.19 16.46 -15.98
CA ASP A 41 -2.13 17.42 -15.69
C ASP A 41 -2.36 18.80 -16.31
N GLY A 42 -3.46 19.00 -17.06
CA GLY A 42 -3.82 20.29 -17.65
C GLY A 42 -3.05 20.67 -18.91
N THR A 43 -2.14 19.82 -19.39
CA THR A 43 -1.31 20.12 -20.57
C THR A 43 -2.07 19.93 -21.89
N ILE A 44 -3.12 19.10 -21.89
CA ILE A 44 -4.00 18.87 -23.04
C ILE A 44 -5.39 19.33 -22.65
N GLN A 45 -5.77 20.50 -23.17
CA GLN A 45 -7.08 21.12 -22.93
C GLN A 45 -7.71 21.61 -24.23
N PHE A 46 -9.04 21.66 -24.24
CA PHE A 46 -9.78 22.44 -25.21
C PHE A 46 -11.05 23.04 -24.60
N VAL A 47 -11.51 24.12 -25.23
CA VAL A 47 -12.82 24.73 -25.04
C VAL A 47 -13.47 24.82 -26.41
N GLU A 48 -14.69 24.32 -26.51
CA GLU A 48 -15.53 24.44 -27.70
C GLU A 48 -16.67 25.40 -27.41
N VAL A 49 -16.93 26.31 -28.35
CA VAL A 49 -18.11 27.17 -28.37
C VAL A 49 -18.96 26.86 -29.61
N TYR A 50 -20.28 26.91 -29.46
CA TYR A 50 -21.27 26.57 -30.47
C TYR A 50 -22.26 27.73 -30.62
N GLN A 51 -22.70 28.00 -31.85
CA GLN A 51 -23.75 28.96 -32.11
C GLN A 51 -25.10 28.22 -32.33
N PRO A 52 -26.01 28.14 -31.34
CA PRO A 52 -27.17 27.25 -31.39
C PRO A 52 -28.34 27.77 -32.24
N THR A 53 -28.12 28.80 -33.06
CA THR A 53 -29.19 29.46 -33.80
C THR A 53 -28.89 29.54 -35.29
N SER A 54 -29.97 29.70 -36.07
CA SER A 54 -29.91 30.01 -37.50
C SER A 54 -29.58 31.48 -37.79
N ALA A 55 -29.50 32.33 -36.76
CA ALA A 55 -28.89 33.64 -36.94
C ALA A 55 -27.48 33.41 -37.47
N CYS A 56 -26.99 34.29 -38.33
CA CYS A 56 -25.63 34.22 -38.81
C CYS A 56 -24.89 35.44 -38.33
N CYS A 57 -23.59 35.38 -38.59
CA CYS A 57 -22.79 36.54 -38.91
C CYS A 57 -22.16 37.25 -37.69
N GLU A 58 -22.06 36.58 -36.53
CA GLU A 58 -21.18 37.02 -35.44
C GLU A 58 -19.74 36.57 -35.70
N ASN A 59 -19.14 37.18 -36.71
CA ASN A 59 -17.79 36.84 -37.17
C ASN A 59 -16.70 37.57 -36.39
N ASN A 60 -17.01 38.73 -35.80
CA ASN A 60 -16.01 39.57 -35.16
C ASN A 60 -15.71 39.09 -33.74
N LEU A 61 -14.73 38.20 -33.64
CA LEU A 61 -14.25 37.66 -32.36
C LEU A 61 -13.04 38.42 -31.81
N GLY A 62 -12.32 39.21 -32.62
CA GLY A 62 -11.03 39.80 -32.23
C GLY A 62 -11.05 40.75 -31.03
N THR A 63 -12.23 41.12 -30.52
CA THR A 63 -12.43 41.91 -29.29
C THR A 63 -13.01 41.08 -28.14
N LYS A 64 -13.21 39.78 -28.34
CA LYS A 64 -13.79 38.84 -27.39
C LYS A 64 -12.69 38.02 -26.72
N TRP A 65 -13.07 37.40 -25.61
CA TRP A 65 -12.15 36.64 -24.79
C TRP A 65 -12.88 35.51 -24.06
N ILE A 66 -12.12 34.48 -23.70
CA ILE A 66 -12.49 33.44 -22.74
C ILE A 66 -11.60 33.64 -21.51
N GLU A 67 -12.18 33.57 -20.31
CA GLU A 67 -11.47 33.68 -19.04
C GLU A 67 -11.71 32.43 -18.21
N SER A 68 -10.66 31.94 -17.54
CA SER A 68 -10.75 30.98 -16.44
C SER A 68 -10.49 31.73 -15.14
N THR A 69 -11.46 31.68 -14.22
CA THR A 69 -11.30 32.29 -12.90
C THR A 69 -10.31 31.51 -12.04
N ALA A 70 -10.31 30.17 -12.15
CA ALA A 70 -9.46 29.30 -11.34
C ALA A 70 -7.96 29.50 -11.61
N THR A 71 -7.58 29.76 -12.87
CA THR A 71 -6.18 29.99 -13.25
C THR A 71 -5.85 31.47 -13.43
N SER A 72 -6.86 32.36 -13.39
CA SER A 72 -6.74 33.79 -13.73
C SER A 72 -6.21 34.03 -15.14
N SER A 73 -6.45 33.09 -16.05
CA SER A 73 -6.00 33.15 -17.45
C SER A 73 -7.07 33.76 -18.34
N ILE A 74 -6.65 34.61 -19.28
CA ILE A 74 -7.52 35.21 -20.30
C ILE A 74 -6.96 34.89 -21.69
N PHE A 75 -7.76 34.22 -22.51
CA PHE A 75 -7.51 34.01 -23.93
C PHE A 75 -8.29 35.04 -24.73
N THR A 76 -7.61 35.97 -25.40
CA THR A 76 -8.25 36.92 -26.33
C THR A 76 -8.12 36.40 -27.75
N PHE A 77 -9.24 36.35 -28.48
CA PHE A 77 -9.22 35.86 -29.85
C PHE A 77 -8.36 36.76 -30.73
N PRO A 78 -7.40 36.20 -31.50
CA PRO A 78 -6.48 37.00 -32.32
C PRO A 78 -7.16 37.57 -33.57
N SER A 79 -8.26 36.97 -34.02
CA SER A 79 -9.01 37.37 -35.20
C SER A 79 -10.46 36.89 -35.13
N GLY A 80 -11.30 37.39 -36.03
CA GLY A 80 -12.61 36.81 -36.29
C GLY A 80 -12.56 35.53 -37.13
N VAL A 81 -13.72 34.91 -37.31
CA VAL A 81 -13.95 33.81 -38.27
C VAL A 81 -14.53 34.34 -39.57
N VAL A 82 -14.35 33.63 -40.69
CA VAL A 82 -14.84 34.05 -42.02
C VAL A 82 -15.97 33.14 -42.48
N GLY A 83 -17.06 33.72 -42.99
CA GLY A 83 -18.19 32.95 -43.54
C GLY A 83 -19.41 32.90 -42.61
N ASN A 84 -20.26 31.90 -42.82
CA ASN A 84 -21.48 31.73 -42.04
C ASN A 84 -21.17 31.13 -40.66
N THR A 85 -21.76 31.70 -39.60
CA THR A 85 -21.61 31.22 -38.22
C THR A 85 -22.82 30.45 -37.70
N ALA A 86 -23.92 30.40 -38.45
CA ALA A 86 -25.12 29.67 -38.05
C ALA A 86 -24.81 28.17 -37.81
N PHE A 87 -25.11 27.67 -36.61
CA PHE A 87 -24.84 26.28 -36.20
C PHE A 87 -23.37 25.86 -36.30
N LYS A 88 -22.45 26.83 -36.26
CA LYS A 88 -21.02 26.54 -36.28
C LYS A 88 -20.47 26.32 -34.89
N HIS A 89 -19.35 25.61 -34.86
CA HIS A 89 -18.51 25.43 -33.69
C HIS A 89 -17.22 26.22 -33.87
N ILE A 90 -16.56 26.58 -32.77
CA ILE A 90 -15.18 27.05 -32.77
C ILE A 90 -14.45 26.27 -31.71
N LEU A 91 -13.38 25.62 -32.12
CA LEU A 91 -12.53 24.82 -31.25
C LEU A 91 -11.29 25.62 -30.86
N ILE A 92 -11.13 25.88 -29.56
CA ILE A 92 -9.94 26.51 -28.99
C ILE A 92 -9.19 25.45 -28.18
N GLY A 93 -8.07 24.97 -28.70
CA GLY A 93 -7.35 23.82 -28.15
C GLY A 93 -5.87 24.09 -27.93
N THR A 94 -5.29 23.48 -26.92
CA THR A 94 -3.84 23.53 -26.65
C THR A 94 -3.02 23.00 -27.83
N ALA A 95 -1.76 23.40 -27.91
CA ALA A 95 -0.85 22.88 -28.95
C ALA A 95 -0.67 21.36 -28.85
N ALA A 96 -0.66 20.81 -27.63
CA ALA A 96 -0.59 19.38 -27.38
C ALA A 96 -1.86 18.65 -27.85
N PHE A 97 -3.05 19.21 -27.62
CA PHE A 97 -4.30 18.70 -28.20
C PHE A 97 -4.24 18.64 -29.72
N ALA A 98 -3.79 19.72 -30.37
CA ALA A 98 -3.71 19.80 -31.83
C ALA A 98 -2.76 18.76 -32.45
N ALA A 99 -1.82 18.21 -31.67
CA ALA A 99 -0.87 17.20 -32.10
C ALA A 99 -1.39 15.76 -31.94
N LEU A 100 -2.52 15.55 -31.27
CA LEU A 100 -3.06 14.21 -31.04
C LEU A 100 -3.57 13.58 -32.35
N PRO A 101 -3.28 12.29 -32.61
CA PRO A 101 -3.82 11.59 -33.75
C PRO A 101 -5.36 11.57 -33.72
N GLY A 102 -5.99 12.06 -34.80
CA GLY A 102 -7.45 12.09 -34.91
C GLY A 102 -8.13 13.30 -34.28
N ALA A 103 -7.39 14.20 -33.61
CA ALA A 103 -7.92 15.45 -33.12
C ALA A 103 -8.35 16.36 -34.29
N PRO A 104 -9.57 16.94 -34.25
CA PRO A 104 -9.90 18.05 -35.11
C PRO A 104 -8.92 19.20 -34.89
N THR A 105 -8.41 19.79 -35.97
CA THR A 105 -7.49 20.93 -35.86
C THR A 105 -8.21 22.10 -35.17
N PRO A 106 -7.69 22.64 -34.05
CA PRO A 106 -8.27 23.81 -33.41
C PRO A 106 -8.28 25.02 -34.35
N ASP A 107 -9.34 25.82 -34.26
CA ASP A 107 -9.44 27.11 -34.95
C ASP A 107 -8.52 28.15 -34.30
N PHE A 108 -8.30 28.02 -32.99
CA PHE A 108 -7.39 28.85 -32.22
C PHE A 108 -6.57 28.02 -31.23
N VAL A 109 -5.34 28.46 -30.96
CA VAL A 109 -4.43 27.80 -30.01
C VAL A 109 -4.65 28.36 -28.61
N LEU A 110 -5.06 27.49 -27.68
CA LEU A 110 -5.18 27.79 -26.25
C LEU A 110 -3.80 27.69 -25.57
N PRO A 111 -3.47 28.58 -24.62
CA PRO A 111 -2.33 28.37 -23.73
C PRO A 111 -2.48 27.09 -22.90
N ASP A 112 -1.36 26.46 -22.53
CA ASP A 112 -1.36 25.29 -21.66
C ASP A 112 -1.85 25.66 -20.25
N ASN A 113 -2.48 24.71 -19.53
CA ASN A 113 -2.99 24.89 -18.17
C ASN A 113 -3.94 26.08 -18.01
N PHE A 114 -4.76 26.34 -19.04
CA PHE A 114 -5.72 27.43 -19.05
C PHE A 114 -6.91 27.17 -18.11
N LEU A 115 -7.42 25.94 -18.05
CA LEU A 115 -8.59 25.57 -17.24
C LEU A 115 -8.21 25.03 -15.86
N GLY A 116 -9.03 25.32 -14.85
CA GLY A 116 -8.87 24.77 -13.50
C GLY A 116 -9.29 23.30 -13.37
N LEU A 117 -8.39 22.43 -12.89
CA LEU A 117 -8.67 20.98 -12.83
C LEU A 117 -9.63 20.56 -11.70
N ASN A 118 -9.86 21.42 -10.71
CA ASN A 118 -10.64 21.09 -9.51
C ASN A 118 -11.81 22.06 -9.28
N GLY A 119 -12.45 22.44 -10.38
CA GLY A 119 -13.53 23.41 -10.42
C GLY A 119 -13.06 24.77 -10.97
N ASP A 120 -13.94 25.42 -11.73
CA ASP A 120 -13.66 26.68 -12.42
C ASP A 120 -14.95 27.43 -12.76
N THR A 121 -14.79 28.72 -13.03
CA THR A 121 -15.77 29.56 -13.71
C THR A 121 -15.15 30.03 -15.02
N ILE A 122 -15.68 29.51 -16.13
CA ILE A 122 -15.28 29.91 -17.49
C ILE A 122 -16.29 30.93 -17.99
N THR A 123 -15.81 32.11 -18.39
CA THR A 123 -16.66 33.15 -18.96
C THR A 123 -16.26 33.39 -20.41
N PHE A 124 -17.21 33.26 -21.34
CA PHE A 124 -17.06 33.76 -22.71
C PHE A 124 -17.75 35.11 -22.83
N TYR A 125 -16.92 36.15 -23.00
CA TYR A 125 -17.33 37.50 -23.37
C TYR A 125 -18.58 38.00 -22.63
N PHE A 126 -18.50 38.20 -21.31
CA PHE A 126 -19.51 38.80 -20.42
C PHE A 126 -20.98 38.33 -20.52
N TYR A 127 -21.32 37.40 -21.40
CA TYR A 127 -22.69 36.99 -21.72
C TYR A 127 -22.90 35.53 -21.43
N ASP A 128 -21.88 34.70 -21.65
CA ASP A 128 -21.97 33.27 -21.37
C ASP A 128 -20.95 32.85 -20.31
N GLU A 129 -21.41 32.04 -19.37
CA GLU A 129 -20.66 31.65 -18.18
C GLU A 129 -21.00 30.22 -17.80
N TRP A 130 -19.96 29.42 -17.63
CA TRP A 130 -20.04 28.07 -17.09
C TRP A 130 -19.34 27.97 -15.75
N ILE A 131 -19.96 27.22 -14.84
CA ILE A 131 -19.36 26.87 -13.56
C ILE A 131 -19.38 25.36 -13.45
N TYR A 132 -18.22 24.75 -13.21
CA TYR A 132 -18.12 23.37 -12.76
C TYR A 132 -17.40 23.32 -11.42
N ALA A 133 -17.93 22.52 -10.51
CA ALA A 133 -17.36 22.28 -9.20
C ALA A 133 -16.21 21.27 -9.26
N ALA A 134 -15.52 21.14 -8.12
CA ALA A 134 -14.53 20.08 -7.90
C ALA A 134 -15.06 18.71 -8.34
N SER A 135 -14.22 17.95 -9.06
CA SER A 135 -14.53 16.62 -9.61
C SER A 135 -15.63 16.55 -10.68
N GLN A 136 -16.21 17.67 -11.14
CA GLN A 136 -17.18 17.65 -12.24
C GLN A 136 -16.52 17.60 -13.62
N LEU A 137 -15.33 18.20 -13.78
CA LEU A 137 -14.53 18.07 -14.99
C LEU A 137 -13.86 16.68 -14.97
N PRO A 138 -14.18 15.77 -15.90
CA PRO A 138 -13.45 14.51 -16.01
C PRO A 138 -12.00 14.79 -16.44
N LEU A 139 -11.08 14.01 -15.86
CA LEU A 139 -9.63 14.12 -16.07
C LEU A 139 -9.02 12.81 -16.59
N ASP A 140 -9.86 11.91 -17.11
CA ASP A 140 -9.49 10.58 -17.59
C ASP A 140 -8.85 10.58 -18.98
N GLY A 141 -8.74 11.76 -19.62
CA GLY A 141 -8.15 11.93 -20.93
C GLY A 141 -9.05 11.52 -22.11
N VAL A 142 -10.28 11.07 -21.85
CA VAL A 142 -11.20 10.53 -22.87
C VAL A 142 -12.63 11.08 -22.77
N THR A 143 -13.07 11.54 -21.60
CA THR A 143 -14.37 12.18 -21.42
C THR A 143 -14.23 13.68 -21.20
N SER A 144 -15.26 14.44 -21.56
CA SER A 144 -15.37 15.89 -21.42
C SER A 144 -16.63 16.27 -20.66
N LEU A 145 -16.71 17.53 -20.26
CA LEU A 145 -17.93 18.15 -19.75
C LEU A 145 -18.60 18.92 -20.90
N GLN A 146 -19.85 18.58 -21.22
CA GLN A 146 -20.55 19.07 -22.41
C GLN A 146 -21.99 19.50 -22.08
N VAL A 147 -22.59 20.34 -22.94
CA VAL A 147 -24.02 20.67 -22.84
C VAL A 147 -24.85 19.55 -23.44
N ASN A 148 -25.78 19.04 -22.64
CA ASN A 148 -26.86 18.26 -23.19
C ASN A 148 -27.83 19.20 -23.95
N LEU A 149 -27.79 19.17 -25.29
CA LEU A 149 -28.63 20.03 -26.13
C LEU A 149 -30.15 19.82 -25.95
N THR A 150 -30.59 18.74 -25.29
CA THR A 150 -31.99 18.49 -24.99
C THR A 150 -32.42 19.12 -23.66
N SER A 151 -31.58 19.04 -22.63
CA SER A 151 -31.90 19.52 -21.28
C SER A 151 -31.32 20.89 -20.95
N GLY A 152 -30.33 21.36 -21.73
CA GLY A 152 -29.55 22.57 -21.44
C GLY A 152 -28.64 22.44 -20.22
N MET A 153 -28.50 21.24 -19.66
CA MET A 153 -27.67 20.98 -18.47
C MET A 153 -26.30 20.44 -18.87
N LEU A 154 -25.30 20.67 -18.02
CA LEU A 154 -23.97 20.04 -18.16
C LEU A 154 -24.06 18.54 -17.87
N GLU A 155 -23.41 17.75 -18.71
CA GLU A 155 -23.24 16.31 -18.56
C GLU A 155 -21.81 15.89 -18.90
N THR A 156 -21.41 14.71 -18.43
CA THR A 156 -20.15 14.10 -18.86
C THR A 156 -20.39 13.14 -20.01
N GLY A 157 -19.54 13.20 -21.03
CA GLY A 157 -19.63 12.37 -22.23
C GLY A 157 -18.26 12.08 -22.82
N VAL A 158 -18.18 11.16 -23.78
CA VAL A 158 -16.94 10.99 -24.57
C VAL A 158 -16.66 12.29 -25.30
N ASN A 159 -15.42 12.77 -25.23
CA ASN A 159 -15.10 14.04 -25.88
C ASN A 159 -15.38 13.98 -27.38
N SER A 160 -16.01 15.03 -27.92
CA SER A 160 -16.43 15.09 -29.31
C SER A 160 -16.31 16.49 -29.93
N PRO A 161 -15.16 17.18 -29.75
CA PRO A 161 -15.02 18.55 -30.25
C PRO A 161 -15.22 18.64 -31.75
N THR A 162 -15.77 19.77 -32.19
CA THR A 162 -15.98 20.13 -33.59
C THR A 162 -15.33 21.48 -33.86
N ASN A 163 -14.54 21.58 -34.94
CA ASN A 163 -13.97 22.87 -35.36
C ASN A 163 -14.91 23.63 -36.32
N TYR A 164 -14.56 24.88 -36.65
CA TYR A 164 -15.36 25.74 -37.53
C TYR A 164 -15.55 25.20 -38.96
N SER A 165 -14.67 24.28 -39.37
CA SER A 165 -14.77 23.55 -40.65
C SER A 165 -15.68 22.31 -40.59
N ASP A 166 -16.44 22.14 -39.51
CA ASP A 166 -17.33 20.99 -39.24
C ASP A 166 -16.58 19.64 -39.20
N VAL A 167 -15.32 19.66 -38.79
CA VAL A 167 -14.57 18.43 -38.51
C VAL A 167 -14.79 18.07 -37.05
N THR A 168 -15.47 16.95 -36.81
CA THR A 168 -15.68 16.37 -35.48
C THR A 168 -14.78 15.16 -35.29
N GLY A 169 -14.29 14.97 -34.07
CA GLY A 169 -13.47 13.82 -33.69
C GLY A 169 -13.45 13.64 -32.18
N SER A 170 -12.91 12.50 -31.74
CA SER A 170 -12.67 12.23 -30.32
C SER A 170 -11.18 11.96 -30.13
N VAL A 171 -10.63 12.41 -29.02
CA VAL A 171 -9.21 12.22 -28.68
C VAL A 171 -9.04 11.34 -27.44
N ASP A 172 -7.94 10.60 -27.38
CA ASP A 172 -7.43 10.01 -26.15
C ASP A 172 -6.16 10.77 -25.80
N ALA A 173 -6.25 11.66 -24.83
CA ALA A 173 -5.15 12.49 -24.36
C ALA A 173 -4.19 11.73 -23.42
N GLY A 174 -4.42 10.42 -23.21
CA GLY A 174 -3.87 9.68 -22.10
C GLY A 174 -4.53 10.13 -20.80
N GLY A 175 -5.12 9.19 -20.07
CA GLY A 175 -5.46 9.43 -18.67
C GLY A 175 -4.23 9.79 -17.83
N PRO A 176 -4.37 10.02 -16.51
CA PRO A 176 -3.20 10.20 -15.65
C PRO A 176 -2.17 9.12 -15.92
N PRO A 177 -0.85 9.44 -15.94
CA PRO A 177 0.18 8.43 -15.98
C PRO A 177 -0.23 7.32 -15.01
N PRO A 178 -0.29 6.04 -15.45
CA PRO A 178 -0.72 4.96 -14.57
C PRO A 178 0.01 5.10 -13.25
N ALA A 179 -0.75 5.07 -12.14
CA ALA A 179 -0.14 5.20 -10.82
C ALA A 179 1.07 4.25 -10.74
N PRO A 180 2.25 4.73 -10.29
CA PRO A 180 3.43 3.88 -10.20
C PRO A 180 3.08 2.58 -9.50
N VAL A 181 3.51 1.45 -10.06
CA VAL A 181 3.32 0.15 -9.42
C VAL A 181 3.94 0.23 -8.03
N SER A 182 3.14 -0.06 -6.99
CA SER A 182 3.64 -0.12 -5.63
C SER A 182 3.90 -1.57 -5.25
N VAL A 183 5.04 -1.83 -4.62
CA VAL A 183 5.47 -3.17 -4.19
C VAL A 183 5.58 -3.19 -2.66
N SER A 184 4.94 -4.16 -2.01
CA SER A 184 4.97 -4.33 -0.54
C SER A 184 4.94 -5.81 -0.17
N PHE A 185 5.34 -6.14 1.06
CA PHE A 185 5.02 -7.44 1.62
C PHE A 185 3.52 -7.55 1.93
N SER A 186 2.96 -8.77 1.90
CA SER A 186 1.57 -9.02 2.28
C SER A 186 1.32 -8.84 3.77
N MET A 187 2.36 -9.03 4.60
CA MET A 187 2.35 -8.92 6.05
C MET A 187 3.63 -8.24 6.53
N ALA A 188 3.60 -7.65 7.72
CA ALA A 188 4.75 -6.95 8.30
C ALA A 188 5.68 -7.88 9.11
N SER A 189 5.13 -8.99 9.64
CA SER A 189 5.90 -9.94 10.42
C SER A 189 5.23 -11.31 10.50
N ASP A 190 6.03 -12.34 10.77
CA ASP A 190 5.57 -13.68 11.14
C ASP A 190 6.64 -14.40 11.99
N SER A 191 6.37 -15.62 12.44
CA SER A 191 7.30 -16.44 13.23
C SER A 191 7.29 -17.91 12.83
N VAL A 192 8.46 -18.55 12.89
CA VAL A 192 8.66 -19.99 12.66
C VAL A 192 9.66 -20.56 13.66
N THR A 193 9.76 -21.88 13.75
CA THR A 193 10.91 -22.56 14.40
C THR A 193 11.97 -22.92 13.36
N GLU A 194 13.16 -23.29 13.80
CA GLU A 194 14.26 -23.70 12.91
C GLU A 194 13.95 -24.97 12.11
N ALA A 195 13.17 -25.88 12.67
CA ALA A 195 12.60 -27.03 11.96
C ALA A 195 11.63 -26.71 10.79
N ALA A 196 11.30 -25.44 10.50
CA ALA A 196 10.33 -25.09 9.45
C ALA A 196 10.82 -25.38 8.03
N GLY A 197 12.14 -25.46 7.81
CA GLY A 197 12.76 -25.75 6.52
C GLY A 197 12.63 -24.61 5.50
N ILE A 198 11.44 -24.35 4.95
CA ILE A 198 11.23 -23.21 4.03
C ILE A 198 9.99 -22.41 4.46
N TYR A 199 10.21 -21.14 4.77
CA TYR A 199 9.16 -20.14 4.90
C TYR A 199 9.01 -19.35 3.60
N THR A 200 7.77 -19.05 3.18
CA THR A 200 7.51 -18.29 1.95
C THR A 200 6.84 -16.97 2.26
N ALA A 201 7.59 -15.86 2.18
CA ALA A 201 7.02 -14.52 2.29
C ALA A 201 6.40 -14.11 0.95
N ALA A 202 5.23 -13.46 0.98
CA ALA A 202 4.58 -12.97 -0.24
C ALA A 202 4.79 -11.47 -0.42
N VAL A 203 5.17 -11.08 -1.64
CA VAL A 203 5.22 -9.69 -2.10
C VAL A 203 4.04 -9.44 -3.02
N VAL A 204 3.32 -8.34 -2.82
CA VAL A 204 2.10 -7.96 -3.53
C VAL A 204 2.28 -6.63 -4.27
N LEU A 205 1.56 -6.50 -5.39
CA LEU A 205 1.61 -5.32 -6.27
C LEU A 205 0.25 -4.63 -6.35
N SER A 206 0.25 -3.29 -6.48
CA SER A 206 -0.98 -2.52 -6.70
C SER A 206 -1.60 -2.71 -8.08
N SER A 207 -0.79 -3.09 -9.07
CA SER A 207 -1.23 -3.43 -10.43
C SER A 207 -0.20 -4.33 -11.11
N ALA A 208 -0.66 -5.07 -12.12
CA ALA A 208 0.20 -5.99 -12.86
C ALA A 208 1.17 -5.19 -13.77
N PRO A 209 2.49 -5.36 -13.65
CA PRO A 209 3.45 -4.60 -14.44
C PRO A 209 3.46 -5.09 -15.89
N THR A 210 3.76 -4.19 -16.83
CA THR A 210 3.81 -4.49 -18.27
C THR A 210 5.16 -5.06 -18.72
N SER A 211 6.17 -5.00 -17.86
CA SER A 211 7.50 -5.57 -18.04
C SER A 211 8.01 -6.11 -16.70
N ASP A 212 9.01 -6.98 -16.73
CA ASP A 212 9.63 -7.49 -15.51
C ASP A 212 10.22 -6.34 -14.67
N ILE A 213 10.06 -6.42 -13.35
CA ILE A 213 10.68 -5.51 -12.39
C ILE A 213 11.78 -6.27 -11.65
N ALA A 214 13.01 -5.75 -11.71
CA ALA A 214 14.13 -6.24 -10.91
C ALA A 214 14.19 -5.45 -9.59
N ALA A 215 13.58 -6.00 -8.54
CA ALA A 215 13.65 -5.49 -7.18
C ALA A 215 14.81 -6.13 -6.41
N GLY A 216 15.19 -5.52 -5.29
CA GLY A 216 16.20 -6.03 -4.38
C GLY A 216 15.66 -6.20 -2.97
N LEU A 217 16.36 -7.03 -2.19
CA LEU A 217 16.15 -7.20 -0.77
C LEU A 217 17.46 -6.88 -0.04
N THR A 218 17.36 -6.08 1.02
CA THR A 218 18.44 -5.87 1.99
C THR A 218 18.07 -6.52 3.30
N PHE A 219 19.07 -7.08 4.00
CA PHE A 219 18.87 -7.90 5.19
C PHE A 219 19.46 -7.23 6.44
N SER A 220 18.79 -7.40 7.57
CA SER A 220 19.21 -6.98 8.91
C SER A 220 18.50 -7.83 9.97
N GLY A 221 18.70 -7.56 11.25
CA GLY A 221 18.15 -8.34 12.35
C GLY A 221 19.26 -8.97 13.20
N THR A 222 18.91 -9.93 14.05
CA THR A 222 19.87 -10.68 14.87
C THR A 222 20.33 -11.97 14.19
N ALA A 223 19.43 -12.58 13.40
CA ALA A 223 19.69 -13.77 12.60
C ALA A 223 20.78 -13.53 11.56
N SER A 224 21.75 -14.43 11.47
CA SER A 224 22.88 -14.43 10.55
C SER A 224 22.60 -15.22 9.26
N SER A 225 22.62 -14.51 8.12
CA SER A 225 22.44 -15.17 6.83
C SER A 225 23.55 -16.18 6.52
N GLY A 226 23.16 -17.40 6.19
CA GLY A 226 24.03 -18.55 5.94
C GLY A 226 24.32 -19.39 7.18
N ILE A 227 23.91 -18.95 8.36
CA ILE A 227 23.96 -19.72 9.61
C ILE A 227 22.53 -20.18 9.93
N ASP A 228 21.61 -19.25 10.20
CA ASP A 228 20.23 -19.57 10.63
C ASP A 228 19.19 -19.35 9.51
N TYR A 229 19.50 -18.61 8.44
CA TYR A 229 18.67 -18.59 7.21
C TYR A 229 19.40 -18.27 5.90
N SER A 230 18.80 -18.64 4.77
CA SER A 230 19.27 -18.31 3.42
C SER A 230 18.15 -17.84 2.49
N VAL A 231 18.38 -16.72 1.79
CA VAL A 231 17.41 -16.10 0.87
C VAL A 231 18.14 -15.28 -0.19
N SER A 232 17.57 -15.22 -1.40
CA SER A 232 18.11 -14.40 -2.49
C SER A 232 17.91 -12.91 -2.23
N GLY A 233 18.97 -12.11 -2.35
CA GLY A 233 18.89 -10.64 -2.34
C GLY A 233 18.29 -10.03 -3.61
N MET A 234 18.11 -10.81 -4.67
CA MET A 234 17.44 -10.39 -5.91
C MET A 234 16.00 -10.92 -5.94
N LEU A 235 15.06 -10.03 -6.26
CA LEU A 235 13.65 -10.33 -6.42
C LEU A 235 13.20 -9.95 -7.84
N LEU A 236 12.98 -10.96 -8.68
CA LEU A 236 12.40 -10.76 -10.00
C LEU A 236 10.88 -10.81 -9.90
N ILE A 237 10.20 -9.74 -10.31
CA ILE A 237 8.75 -9.68 -10.43
C ILE A 237 8.40 -9.75 -11.91
N PRO A 238 7.83 -10.87 -12.42
CA PRO A 238 7.48 -10.99 -13.82
C PRO A 238 6.38 -10.03 -14.25
N ALA A 239 6.41 -9.62 -15.52
CA ALA A 239 5.29 -8.93 -16.16
C ALA A 239 3.98 -9.71 -15.97
N GLY A 240 2.89 -9.01 -15.67
CA GLY A 240 1.56 -9.60 -15.46
C GLY A 240 1.30 -10.13 -14.04
N SER A 241 2.31 -10.21 -13.16
CA SER A 241 2.15 -10.74 -11.80
C SER A 241 1.59 -9.68 -10.83
N LEU A 242 0.66 -10.12 -9.97
CA LEU A 242 0.19 -9.34 -8.81
C LEU A 242 0.78 -9.80 -7.49
N THR A 243 1.43 -10.97 -7.49
CA THR A 243 2.02 -11.57 -6.30
C THR A 243 3.27 -12.36 -6.71
N VAL A 244 4.29 -12.31 -5.87
CA VAL A 244 5.54 -13.06 -6.02
C VAL A 244 5.95 -13.63 -4.67
N ASP A 245 6.36 -14.89 -4.68
CA ASP A 245 6.83 -15.59 -3.51
C ASP A 245 8.34 -15.39 -3.31
N VAL A 246 8.75 -15.13 -2.08
CA VAL A 246 10.13 -15.00 -1.61
C VAL A 246 10.41 -16.18 -0.68
N PRO A 247 11.03 -17.27 -1.18
CA PRO A 247 11.38 -18.40 -0.34
C PRO A 247 12.58 -18.05 0.54
N ILE A 248 12.42 -18.30 1.84
CA ILE A 248 13.43 -18.17 2.88
C ILE A 248 13.69 -19.59 3.38
N THR A 249 14.90 -20.10 3.15
CA THR A 249 15.33 -21.37 3.73
C THR A 249 15.75 -21.12 5.16
N ILE A 250 15.12 -21.79 6.11
CA ILE A 250 15.51 -21.81 7.52
C ILE A 250 16.51 -22.93 7.69
N ILE A 251 17.60 -22.65 8.40
CA ILE A 251 18.67 -23.61 8.63
C ILE A 251 18.49 -24.10 10.06
N ASP A 252 18.31 -25.41 10.17
CA ASP A 252 18.11 -26.14 11.42
C ASP A 252 19.46 -26.73 11.84
N ASP A 253 19.88 -26.51 13.09
CA ASP A 253 21.12 -27.06 13.62
C ASP A 253 20.97 -27.77 14.98
N THR A 254 21.93 -27.61 15.89
CA THR A 254 21.92 -28.27 17.21
C THR A 254 22.40 -27.36 18.33
N ASP A 255 22.78 -26.12 17.99
CA ASP A 255 23.28 -25.15 18.95
C ASP A 255 22.07 -24.48 19.62
N ILE A 256 22.10 -24.37 20.95
CA ILE A 256 20.99 -23.76 21.68
C ILE A 256 21.14 -22.23 21.64
N GLU A 257 20.20 -21.57 21.01
CA GLU A 257 20.20 -20.14 20.74
C GLU A 257 18.92 -19.44 21.31
N PRO A 258 18.95 -18.12 21.55
CA PRO A 258 17.73 -17.36 21.79
C PRO A 258 16.97 -17.09 20.50
N ASP A 259 15.66 -16.84 20.56
CA ASP A 259 14.88 -16.40 19.39
C ASP A 259 15.56 -15.24 18.62
N GLU A 260 15.71 -15.41 17.32
CA GLU A 260 16.37 -14.47 16.44
C GLU A 260 15.41 -13.86 15.40
N THR A 261 15.87 -12.83 14.68
CA THR A 261 15.06 -12.11 13.70
C THR A 261 15.79 -11.91 12.38
N ALA A 262 15.13 -12.29 11.28
CA ALA A 262 15.53 -11.96 9.92
C ALA A 262 14.61 -10.85 9.37
N ILE A 263 15.17 -9.65 9.10
CA ILE A 263 14.43 -8.49 8.61
C ILE A 263 14.78 -8.24 7.14
N LEU A 264 13.81 -8.43 6.26
CA LEU A 264 13.91 -8.20 4.82
C LEU A 264 13.32 -6.83 4.48
N SER A 265 14.07 -5.97 3.80
CA SER A 265 13.59 -4.65 3.35
C SER A 265 13.65 -4.53 1.82
N LEU A 266 12.54 -4.13 1.21
CA LEU A 266 12.42 -3.98 -0.24
C LEU A 266 13.21 -2.78 -0.76
N GLN A 267 13.87 -2.98 -1.89
CA GLN A 267 14.47 -1.94 -2.73
C GLN A 267 13.83 -2.01 -4.13
N VAL A 268 13.38 -0.88 -4.66
CA VAL A 268 12.70 -0.82 -5.96
C VAL A 268 13.43 0.11 -6.93
N PRO A 269 13.41 -0.19 -8.24
CA PRO A 269 14.02 0.68 -9.26
C PRO A 269 13.20 1.96 -9.48
N PRO A 270 13.75 2.98 -10.17
CA PRO A 270 13.01 4.17 -10.57
C PRO A 270 11.74 3.84 -11.35
N GLY A 271 10.63 4.54 -11.06
CA GLY A 271 9.32 4.31 -11.70
C GLY A 271 8.44 3.28 -10.98
N VAL A 272 8.99 2.57 -9.99
CA VAL A 272 8.25 1.73 -9.03
C VAL A 272 8.35 2.39 -7.66
N VAL A 273 7.31 2.27 -6.84
CA VAL A 273 7.28 2.86 -5.49
C VAL A 273 7.14 1.77 -4.43
N LEU A 274 7.61 2.04 -3.22
CA LEU A 274 7.38 1.14 -2.09
C LEU A 274 5.95 1.32 -1.56
N GLY A 275 5.26 0.21 -1.35
CA GLY A 275 4.01 0.15 -0.59
C GLY A 275 4.26 -0.05 0.90
N MET A 276 3.18 -0.29 1.65
CA MET A 276 3.23 -0.58 3.08
C MET A 276 2.59 -1.94 3.36
N PRO A 277 3.28 -2.86 4.08
CA PRO A 277 4.63 -2.73 4.63
C PRO A 277 5.75 -2.91 3.58
N SER A 278 6.81 -2.10 3.68
CA SER A 278 8.01 -2.21 2.82
C SER A 278 9.11 -3.09 3.41
N SER A 279 8.94 -3.54 4.65
CA SER A 279 9.81 -4.48 5.35
C SER A 279 9.01 -5.61 5.97
N PHE A 280 9.61 -6.80 6.05
CA PHE A 280 9.05 -7.99 6.69
C PHE A 280 10.04 -8.53 7.71
N THR A 281 9.56 -8.79 8.93
CA THR A 281 10.34 -9.40 10.01
C THR A 281 9.90 -10.84 10.23
N LEU A 282 10.79 -11.80 10.03
CA LEU A 282 10.59 -13.19 10.44
C LEU A 282 11.31 -13.42 11.76
N THR A 283 10.59 -13.85 12.80
CA THR A 283 11.18 -14.38 14.02
C THR A 283 11.43 -15.87 13.84
N ILE A 284 12.66 -16.31 14.15
CA ILE A 284 13.10 -17.70 14.08
C ILE A 284 13.32 -18.14 15.53
N GLY A 285 12.52 -19.09 15.99
CA GLY A 285 12.65 -19.67 17.33
C GLY A 285 13.48 -20.94 17.30
N ASP A 286 14.39 -21.04 18.26
CA ASP A 286 15.19 -22.22 18.53
C ASP A 286 14.29 -23.40 18.96
N ASP A 287 14.51 -24.57 18.37
CA ASP A 287 13.85 -25.82 18.80
C ASP A 287 14.82 -26.86 19.36
N ASP A 288 16.02 -26.42 19.70
CA ASP A 288 17.04 -27.24 20.32
C ASP A 288 16.89 -27.32 21.85
N ALA A 289 17.37 -28.44 22.38
CA ALA A 289 17.35 -28.71 23.80
C ALA A 289 18.67 -29.34 24.22
N PRO A 290 19.10 -29.14 25.49
CA PRO A 290 20.27 -29.82 26.00
C PRO A 290 20.13 -31.34 25.82
N PRO A 291 21.21 -32.04 25.44
CA PRO A 291 21.17 -33.49 25.33
C PRO A 291 20.77 -34.09 26.68
N LEU A 292 19.78 -34.99 26.65
CA LEU A 292 19.35 -35.72 27.83
C LEU A 292 20.45 -36.69 28.26
N ILE A 293 20.84 -36.60 29.54
CA ILE A 293 21.87 -37.46 30.14
C ILE A 293 21.22 -38.68 30.78
N ASP A 294 21.70 -39.88 30.41
CA ASP A 294 21.34 -41.13 31.08
C ASP A 294 21.94 -41.18 32.49
N PHE A 295 21.16 -41.60 33.48
CA PHE A 295 21.61 -41.77 34.86
C PHE A 295 20.96 -42.97 35.55
N VAL A 296 21.38 -43.23 36.78
CA VAL A 296 20.73 -44.21 37.67
C VAL A 296 20.22 -43.46 38.91
N ARG A 297 18.90 -43.41 39.09
CA ARG A 297 18.24 -42.77 40.23
C ARG A 297 18.59 -43.49 41.52
N GLY A 298 19.07 -42.73 42.51
CA GLY A 298 19.57 -43.25 43.79
C GLY A 298 21.04 -43.66 43.82
N ASP A 299 21.74 -43.70 42.67
CA ASP A 299 23.21 -43.82 42.59
C ASP A 299 23.80 -42.39 42.57
N THR A 300 23.82 -41.77 43.74
CA THR A 300 24.09 -40.33 43.88
C THR A 300 25.58 -40.02 43.76
N ASN A 301 26.45 -41.00 44.00
CA ASN A 301 27.90 -40.84 43.82
C ASN A 301 28.38 -41.24 42.41
N ALA A 302 27.47 -41.71 41.54
CA ALA A 302 27.70 -42.11 40.16
C ALA A 302 28.78 -43.20 40.01
N ASP A 303 28.84 -44.16 40.93
CA ASP A 303 29.79 -45.29 40.89
C ASP A 303 29.25 -46.55 40.21
N GLY A 304 27.97 -46.52 39.79
CA GLY A 304 27.28 -47.60 39.09
C GLY A 304 26.54 -48.55 40.00
N ALA A 305 26.50 -48.30 41.32
CA ALA A 305 25.82 -49.17 42.27
C ALA A 305 25.10 -48.39 43.38
N ILE A 306 23.79 -48.60 43.50
CA ILE A 306 22.99 -48.04 44.60
C ILE A 306 23.36 -48.70 45.93
N GLY A 307 23.95 -47.95 46.85
CA GLY A 307 24.48 -48.41 48.14
C GLY A 307 24.53 -47.35 49.23
N ILE A 308 25.15 -47.68 50.38
CA ILE A 308 25.25 -46.75 51.52
C ILE A 308 26.09 -45.51 51.21
N ALA A 309 27.04 -45.64 50.27
CA ALA A 309 27.88 -44.52 49.84
C ALA A 309 27.03 -43.40 49.22
N ASP A 310 25.94 -43.75 48.54
CA ASP A 310 25.00 -42.81 47.95
C ASP A 310 24.19 -42.03 48.98
N ALA A 311 23.75 -42.70 50.04
CA ALA A 311 23.07 -41.99 51.13
C ALA A 311 24.03 -41.00 51.82
N ILE A 312 25.30 -41.37 51.98
CA ILE A 312 26.32 -40.48 52.55
C ILE A 312 26.62 -39.30 51.60
N PHE A 313 26.75 -39.57 50.31
CA PHE A 313 27.02 -38.55 49.29
C PHE A 313 25.87 -37.54 49.21
N LEU A 314 24.62 -38.01 49.16
CA LEU A 314 23.42 -37.18 49.19
C LEU A 314 23.35 -36.31 50.46
N LEU A 315 23.54 -36.88 51.64
CA LEU A 315 23.55 -36.08 52.88
C LEU A 315 24.70 -35.07 52.91
N THR A 316 25.84 -35.38 52.30
CA THR A 316 26.97 -34.46 52.14
C THR A 316 26.62 -33.31 51.19
N HIS A 317 25.91 -33.60 50.09
CA HIS A 317 25.36 -32.60 49.18
C HIS A 317 24.44 -31.63 49.93
N LEU A 318 23.45 -32.16 50.65
CA LEU A 318 22.44 -31.37 51.36
C LEU A 318 22.99 -30.49 52.48
N PHE A 319 23.91 -31.03 53.30
CA PHE A 319 24.31 -30.38 54.55
C PHE A 319 25.74 -29.84 54.56
N SER A 320 26.59 -30.28 53.64
CA SER A 320 28.00 -29.90 53.60
C SER A 320 28.40 -29.24 52.27
N GLY A 321 27.45 -29.02 51.35
CA GLY A 321 27.69 -28.32 50.08
C GLY A 321 28.51 -29.14 49.08
N GLY A 322 28.45 -30.47 49.14
CA GLY A 322 29.00 -31.32 48.08
C GLY A 322 28.34 -31.04 46.74
N SER A 323 29.10 -31.02 45.64
CA SER A 323 28.55 -30.86 44.29
C SER A 323 28.22 -32.23 43.68
N ALA A 324 27.02 -32.36 43.11
CA ALA A 324 26.60 -33.52 42.34
C ALA A 324 26.51 -33.14 40.85
N SER A 325 26.92 -34.04 39.95
CA SER A 325 26.82 -33.82 38.50
C SER A 325 25.46 -34.20 37.92
N CYS A 326 24.60 -34.84 38.70
CA CYS A 326 23.27 -35.25 38.29
C CYS A 326 22.29 -35.10 39.45
N LEU A 327 21.49 -34.04 39.44
CA LEU A 327 20.53 -33.77 40.50
C LEU A 327 19.35 -34.75 40.45
N ASN A 328 18.99 -35.25 39.26
CA ASN A 328 17.99 -36.31 39.14
C ASN A 328 18.43 -37.63 39.79
N ALA A 329 19.74 -37.91 39.86
CA ALA A 329 20.22 -39.10 40.58
C ALA A 329 20.00 -38.98 42.10
N LEU A 330 20.03 -37.76 42.63
CA LEU A 330 19.88 -37.47 44.07
C LEU A 330 18.41 -37.46 44.52
N ASP A 331 17.47 -37.13 43.63
CA ASP A 331 16.03 -37.21 43.85
C ASP A 331 15.58 -38.68 43.77
N ALA A 332 15.80 -39.42 44.86
CA ALA A 332 15.58 -40.87 44.91
C ALA A 332 14.09 -41.23 44.97
N ASN A 333 13.23 -40.32 45.44
CA ASN A 333 11.79 -40.53 45.53
C ASN A 333 11.01 -39.97 44.31
N ASP A 334 11.68 -39.22 43.43
CA ASP A 334 11.14 -38.59 42.23
C ASP A 334 10.00 -37.60 42.53
N ASP A 335 10.19 -36.77 43.55
CA ASP A 335 9.23 -35.71 43.94
C ASP A 335 9.59 -34.32 43.40
N GLY A 336 10.71 -34.21 42.66
CA GLY A 336 11.19 -32.98 42.04
C GLY A 336 12.03 -32.12 42.98
N GLY A 337 12.39 -32.62 44.16
CA GLY A 337 13.28 -31.97 45.11
C GLY A 337 14.51 -32.82 45.44
N ASN A 338 15.59 -32.16 45.87
CA ASN A 338 16.74 -32.83 46.50
C ASN A 338 16.72 -32.49 47.99
N ASP A 339 16.20 -33.39 48.81
CA ASP A 339 16.09 -33.17 50.25
C ASP A 339 16.26 -34.43 51.12
N VAL A 340 15.93 -34.32 52.40
CA VAL A 340 16.11 -35.41 53.37
C VAL A 340 15.19 -36.60 53.08
N ALA A 341 14.03 -36.37 52.45
CA ALA A 341 13.10 -37.42 52.04
C ALA A 341 13.77 -38.39 51.06
N ASP A 342 14.68 -37.93 50.21
CA ASP A 342 15.47 -38.77 49.31
C ASP A 342 16.42 -39.68 50.07
N ALA A 343 17.13 -39.12 51.05
CA ALA A 343 18.03 -39.90 51.89
C ALA A 343 17.26 -40.95 52.71
N ILE A 344 16.07 -40.59 53.18
CA ILE A 344 15.16 -41.52 53.86
C ILE A 344 14.70 -42.61 52.90
N SER A 345 14.27 -42.25 51.69
CA SER A 345 13.82 -43.19 50.65
C SER A 345 14.91 -44.22 50.34
N LEU A 346 16.13 -43.73 50.10
CA LEU A 346 17.30 -44.54 49.77
C LEU A 346 17.71 -45.47 50.92
N LEU A 347 17.79 -44.97 52.15
CA LEU A 347 18.11 -45.80 53.32
C LEU A 347 17.00 -46.83 53.62
N THR A 348 15.74 -46.47 53.37
CA THR A 348 14.60 -47.39 53.54
C THR A 348 14.63 -48.49 52.49
N TYR A 349 15.01 -48.19 51.24
CA TYR A 349 15.27 -49.19 50.22
C TYR A 349 16.41 -50.14 50.64
N LEU A 350 17.57 -49.60 51.03
CA LEU A 350 18.77 -50.36 51.34
C LEU A 350 18.64 -51.25 52.59
N PHE A 351 17.98 -50.77 53.64
CA PHE A 351 17.96 -51.44 54.95
C PHE A 351 16.57 -51.70 55.52
N GLY A 352 15.56 -50.98 55.04
CA GLY A 352 14.18 -51.04 55.55
C GLY A 352 13.23 -51.95 54.78
N GLY A 353 13.67 -52.51 53.65
CA GLY A 353 12.82 -53.30 52.75
C GLY A 353 11.80 -52.46 51.98
N GLY A 354 12.08 -51.16 51.79
CA GLY A 354 11.29 -50.25 50.97
C GLY A 354 11.35 -50.58 49.48
N ALA A 355 10.55 -49.87 48.68
CA ALA A 355 10.61 -49.96 47.23
C ALA A 355 11.98 -49.45 46.72
N ALA A 356 12.42 -49.96 45.58
CA ALA A 356 13.55 -49.37 44.85
C ALA A 356 13.24 -47.91 44.48
N PRO A 357 14.27 -47.08 44.23
CA PRO A 357 14.07 -45.75 43.66
C PRO A 357 13.18 -45.82 42.41
N THR A 358 12.45 -44.74 42.14
CA THR A 358 11.68 -44.61 40.90
C THR A 358 12.63 -44.75 39.70
N ALA A 359 12.10 -45.17 38.55
CA ALA A 359 12.93 -45.25 37.35
C ALA A 359 13.58 -43.88 37.04
N PRO A 360 14.81 -43.84 36.50
CA PRO A 360 15.58 -44.97 35.97
C PRO A 360 16.44 -45.69 37.04
N VAL A 361 16.26 -47.01 37.23
CA VAL A 361 17.09 -47.85 38.15
C VAL A 361 18.24 -48.59 37.45
N VAL A 362 18.40 -48.32 36.16
CA VAL A 362 19.51 -48.67 35.27
C VAL A 362 19.70 -47.47 34.35
N CYS A 363 20.87 -47.32 33.71
CA CYS A 363 21.12 -46.18 32.82
C CYS A 363 19.95 -45.91 31.87
N GLY A 364 19.41 -44.70 31.97
CA GLY A 364 18.32 -44.22 31.15
C GLY A 364 17.95 -42.78 31.50
N GLN A 365 17.11 -42.20 30.65
CA GLN A 365 16.57 -40.86 30.82
C GLN A 365 15.49 -40.82 31.89
N ASP A 366 15.26 -39.62 32.44
CA ASP A 366 14.17 -39.38 33.39
C ASP A 366 12.80 -39.57 32.71
N PRO A 367 11.96 -40.53 33.15
CA PRO A 367 10.61 -40.71 32.63
C PRO A 367 9.64 -39.57 33.00
N THR A 368 10.01 -38.76 33.98
CA THR A 368 9.18 -37.71 34.59
C THR A 368 9.98 -36.39 34.69
N PRO A 369 10.49 -35.85 33.56
CA PRO A 369 11.39 -34.70 33.59
C PRO A 369 10.80 -33.50 34.35
N GLY A 370 11.54 -33.02 35.34
CA GLY A 370 11.20 -31.87 36.18
C GLY A 370 12.15 -30.69 35.98
N SER A 371 12.28 -29.86 37.02
CA SER A 371 13.25 -28.74 37.05
C SER A 371 14.67 -29.16 37.40
N LEU A 372 14.87 -30.43 37.77
CA LEU A 372 16.17 -31.01 38.09
C LEU A 372 16.81 -31.56 36.81
N ASP A 373 18.12 -31.33 36.66
CA ASP A 373 18.87 -31.73 35.49
C ASP A 373 20.08 -32.61 35.85
N CYS A 374 20.71 -33.16 34.81
CA CYS A 374 21.98 -33.83 34.92
C CYS A 374 22.95 -33.23 33.90
N VAL A 375 24.07 -32.70 34.40
CA VAL A 375 25.16 -32.19 33.56
C VAL A 375 26.13 -33.30 33.15
N GLY A 376 26.06 -34.46 33.81
CA GLY A 376 26.81 -35.66 33.45
C GLY A 376 26.67 -36.78 34.49
N PHE A 377 26.84 -38.03 34.06
CA PHE A 377 26.76 -39.20 34.94
C PHE A 377 27.80 -40.25 34.55
N ALA A 378 28.87 -40.38 35.35
CA ALA A 378 30.06 -41.16 34.98
C ALA A 378 29.83 -42.66 34.80
N ALA A 379 28.79 -43.21 35.44
CA ALA A 379 28.47 -44.64 35.37
C ALA A 379 27.64 -45.03 34.12
N CYS A 380 27.13 -44.05 33.35
CA CYS A 380 26.41 -44.31 32.12
C CYS A 380 27.25 -43.94 30.88
N PRO A 381 27.16 -44.73 29.79
CA PRO A 381 28.03 -44.61 28.61
C PRO A 381 27.75 -43.40 27.72
#